data_AF-A0A7X6NBX3-F1
#
_entry.id   AF-A0A7X6NBX3-F1
#
_cell.length_a   1.000
_cell.length_b   1.000
_cell.length_c   1.000
_cell.angle_alpha   90.00
_cell.angle_beta   90.00
_cell.angle_gamma   90.00
#
_symmetry.space_group_name_H-M   'P 1'
#
loop_
_entity.id
_entity.type
_entity.pdbx_description
1 polymer ?
#
loop_
_entity_poly.entity_id
_entity_poly.type
_entity_poly.pdbx_seq_one_letter_code
_entity_poly.pdbx_strand_id
1 'polypeptide(L)'
;MKKIILYILIGALVIGGGIFVYQKINSSKVPASFQLKNQPQILQKAIKLDPNKAVCDQISSAAVEGILGEKVERVESIFEAPFSICQYYFSDNDFLSLSSGNFSSGPFSYEEQRKNAEILGKEVKTNPKINTEHFIVMEKNGYVGEIILKITDDYFLGIDFFSLRSMHFRKVTSEEVAVEFSANLVNYLQTGKINKINIDFSNTGTTSQPAEDQSFTQEDSGGVPLPEDEELINSFSNLIDQGKVKDALKMLSLQNISSEEMKKMWQEQFEAMKSVKVLLVEPVMKNNWTDQRREYKVVLDMMMDESSKDASIPYYGYDQGRNTRFITLIKEGDKWFIETITTAP
;
A
#
# COMPACT_ATOMS: atom_id res chain seq x y z
N MET A 1 17.24 -19.13 22.40
CA MET A 1 16.03 -18.31 22.13
C MET A 1 16.40 -16.84 21.86
N LYS A 2 17.26 -16.57 20.88
CA LYS A 2 17.68 -15.20 20.48
C LYS A 2 17.78 -15.01 18.96
N LYS A 3 17.34 -16.00 18.16
CA LYS A 3 17.47 -16.01 16.70
C LYS A 3 16.14 -16.00 15.94
N ILE A 4 15.01 -15.99 16.66
CA ILE A 4 13.66 -15.95 16.07
C ILE A 4 13.11 -14.51 15.99
N ILE A 5 13.75 -13.56 16.67
CA ILE A 5 13.25 -12.16 16.81
C ILE A 5 13.66 -11.25 15.64
N LEU A 6 14.54 -11.71 14.74
CA LEU A 6 15.00 -10.91 13.58
C LEU A 6 14.03 -10.97 12.38
N TYR A 7 13.07 -11.90 12.38
CA TYR A 7 12.26 -12.23 11.19
C TYR A 7 10.94 -11.45 11.08
N ILE A 8 10.52 -10.72 12.12
CA ILE A 8 9.25 -9.97 12.10
C ILE A 8 9.43 -8.57 11.48
N LEU A 9 10.63 -7.98 11.61
CA LEU A 9 10.99 -6.65 11.08
C LEU A 9 10.98 -6.51 9.53
N ILE A 10 10.91 -7.61 8.78
CA ILE A 10 10.85 -7.59 7.30
C ILE A 10 9.37 -7.60 6.80
N GLY A 11 8.41 -7.89 7.69
CA GLY A 11 7.00 -8.14 7.33
C GLY A 11 6.13 -6.92 7.05
N ALA A 12 6.58 -5.69 7.38
CA ALA A 12 5.82 -4.45 7.18
C ALA A 12 6.07 -3.76 5.82
N LEU A 13 6.68 -4.47 4.87
CA LEU A 13 7.49 -3.87 3.79
C LEU A 13 6.92 -4.10 2.38
N VAL A 14 5.61 -4.29 2.21
CA VAL A 14 5.00 -4.34 0.87
C VAL A 14 3.60 -3.72 0.88
N ILE A 15 3.53 -2.41 1.15
CA ILE A 15 2.40 -1.58 0.69
C ILE A 15 3.04 -0.50 -0.18
N GLY A 16 2.85 -0.61 -1.49
CA GLY A 16 3.54 0.18 -2.52
C GLY A 16 4.71 -0.58 -3.16
N GLY A 17 4.47 -1.21 -4.31
CA GLY A 17 5.54 -1.76 -5.13
C GLY A 17 6.52 -0.65 -5.53
N GLY A 18 7.78 -0.80 -5.11
CA GLY A 18 8.92 0.01 -5.56
C GLY A 18 10.03 0.10 -4.51
N ILE A 19 11.15 -0.58 -4.72
CA ILE A 19 12.40 -0.30 -4.00
C ILE A 19 13.53 -0.02 -5.00
N PHE A 20 14.15 1.14 -4.80
CA PHE A 20 15.55 1.51 -4.96
C PHE A 20 16.41 0.81 -6.02
N VAL A 21 16.92 1.64 -6.93
CA VAL A 21 18.25 1.45 -7.54
C VAL A 21 19.18 2.54 -6.97
N TYR A 22 20.18 2.13 -6.18
CA TYR A 22 21.29 3.01 -5.78
C TYR A 22 22.29 3.11 -6.94
N GLN A 23 22.14 4.12 -7.80
CA GLN A 23 23.23 4.50 -8.70
C GLN A 23 24.25 5.33 -7.93
N LYS A 24 25.46 4.80 -7.83
CA LYS A 24 26.67 5.52 -7.40
C LYS A 24 26.98 6.61 -8.43
N ILE A 25 26.45 7.81 -8.22
CA ILE A 25 26.76 8.99 -9.05
C ILE A 25 27.96 9.71 -8.46
N ASN A 26 29.01 9.85 -9.27
CA ASN A 26 30.17 10.66 -8.97
C ASN A 26 29.76 12.11 -8.69
N SER A 27 30.24 12.61 -7.56
CA SER A 27 30.16 14.01 -7.13
C SER A 27 30.45 14.98 -8.27
N SER A 28 29.41 15.66 -8.75
CA SER A 28 29.51 16.84 -9.59
C SER A 28 28.76 17.96 -8.90
N LYS A 29 29.51 19.02 -8.56
CA LYS A 29 29.05 20.22 -7.85
C LYS A 29 27.80 20.80 -8.51
N VAL A 30 26.69 20.86 -7.77
CA VAL A 30 25.54 21.70 -8.13
C VAL A 30 25.69 23.05 -7.41
N PRO A 31 25.53 24.18 -8.12
CA PRO A 31 25.69 25.51 -7.54
C PRO A 31 24.51 25.89 -6.64
N ALA A 32 24.84 26.65 -5.61
CA ALA A 32 23.90 27.22 -4.66
C ALA A 32 22.91 28.20 -5.32
N SER A 33 21.69 28.20 -4.77
CA SER A 33 20.70 29.29 -4.69
C SER A 33 19.36 29.04 -5.39
N PHE A 34 18.40 28.53 -4.61
CA PHE A 34 17.02 28.97 -4.67
C PHE A 34 16.54 29.20 -3.22
N GLN A 35 16.69 30.44 -2.75
CA GLN A 35 16.02 30.88 -1.52
C GLN A 35 14.56 31.20 -1.86
N LEU A 36 13.64 30.42 -1.29
CA LEU A 36 12.22 30.73 -1.27
C LEU A 36 12.02 31.93 -0.33
N LYS A 37 11.64 33.08 -0.89
CA LYS A 37 11.34 34.31 -0.15
C LYS A 37 10.03 34.18 0.63
N ASN A 38 10.12 34.42 1.93
CA ASN A 38 9.12 35.03 2.83
C ASN A 38 7.65 34.71 2.55
N GLN A 39 7.17 33.61 3.15
CA GLN A 39 5.78 33.42 3.52
C GLN A 39 5.62 33.79 5.01
N PRO A 40 4.59 34.54 5.43
CA PRO A 40 4.40 34.93 6.83
C PRO A 40 4.24 33.68 7.71
N GLN A 41 5.14 33.55 8.69
CA GLN A 41 5.08 32.50 9.70
C GLN A 41 3.87 32.71 10.61
N ILE A 42 2.73 32.16 10.21
CA ILE A 42 1.67 31.83 11.16
C ILE A 42 2.31 30.84 12.13
N LEU A 43 2.22 31.12 13.43
CA LEU A 43 2.74 30.27 14.51
C LEU A 43 2.04 28.90 14.45
N GLN A 44 2.53 28.00 13.60
CA GLN A 44 1.98 26.66 13.43
C GLN A 44 2.20 25.90 14.73
N LYS A 45 1.11 25.49 15.36
CA LYS A 45 1.18 24.66 16.55
C LYS A 45 1.72 23.29 16.12
N ALA A 46 2.80 22.85 16.75
CA ALA A 46 3.45 21.58 16.38
C ALA A 46 2.48 20.40 16.54
N ILE A 47 2.48 19.50 15.56
CA ILE A 47 1.80 18.20 15.66
C ILE A 47 2.57 17.36 16.68
N LYS A 48 1.87 16.79 17.66
CA LYS A 48 2.46 15.91 18.67
C LYS A 48 1.94 14.50 18.49
N LEU A 49 2.69 13.70 17.73
CA LEU A 49 2.52 12.26 17.67
C LEU A 49 3.78 11.61 18.27
N ASP A 50 3.57 10.63 19.14
CA ASP A 50 4.60 9.83 19.80
C ASP A 50 4.96 8.64 18.89
N PRO A 51 6.20 8.54 18.39
CA PRO A 51 6.61 7.44 17.51
C PRO A 51 6.66 6.08 18.22
N ASN A 52 6.54 6.03 19.55
CA ASN A 52 6.55 4.79 20.34
C ASN A 52 5.14 4.31 20.70
N LYS A 53 4.10 4.88 20.10
CA LYS A 53 2.71 4.47 20.29
C LYS A 53 2.08 4.11 18.96
N ALA A 54 1.13 3.18 19.01
CA ALA A 54 0.35 2.84 17.84
C ALA A 54 -0.41 4.07 17.33
N VAL A 55 -0.56 4.19 16.00
CA VAL A 55 -1.32 5.28 15.37
C VAL A 55 -2.77 5.28 15.87
N CYS A 56 -3.39 4.09 16.04
CA CYS A 56 -4.76 3.97 16.54
C CYS A 56 -4.96 4.48 17.98
N ASP A 57 -3.89 4.53 18.78
CA ASP A 57 -3.97 5.05 20.17
C ASP A 57 -3.97 6.58 20.20
N GLN A 58 -3.54 7.21 19.10
CA GLN A 58 -3.33 8.66 18.98
C GLN A 58 -4.37 9.30 18.07
N ILE A 59 -4.84 8.56 17.07
CA ILE A 59 -5.91 8.93 16.16
C ILE A 59 -7.03 7.92 16.38
N SER A 60 -8.13 8.36 17.01
CA SER A 60 -9.24 7.47 17.32
C SER A 60 -10.16 7.28 16.11
N SER A 61 -10.93 6.18 16.08
CA SER A 61 -12.00 6.00 15.09
C SER A 61 -12.96 7.18 15.09
N ALA A 62 -13.35 7.70 16.25
CA ALA A 62 -14.23 8.86 16.38
C ALA A 62 -13.67 10.12 15.69
N ALA A 63 -12.36 10.29 15.64
CA ALA A 63 -11.73 11.39 14.89
C ALA A 63 -11.89 11.18 13.38
N VAL A 64 -11.63 9.97 12.88
CA VAL A 64 -11.79 9.62 11.47
C VAL A 64 -13.26 9.72 11.04
N GLU A 65 -14.17 9.14 11.82
CA GLU A 65 -15.62 9.24 11.62
C GLU A 65 -16.10 10.69 11.63
N GLY A 66 -15.60 11.48 12.58
CA GLY A 66 -15.99 12.86 12.73
C GLY A 66 -15.50 13.74 11.57
N ILE A 67 -14.34 13.43 10.99
CA ILE A 67 -13.83 14.13 9.81
C ILE A 67 -14.62 13.68 8.57
N LEU A 68 -14.62 12.39 8.23
CA LEU A 68 -15.23 11.87 7.00
C LEU A 68 -16.76 11.97 7.01
N GLY A 69 -17.37 11.89 8.19
CA GLY A 69 -18.81 11.78 8.34
C GLY A 69 -19.37 10.37 8.12
N GLU A 70 -18.50 9.38 7.94
CA GLU A 70 -18.83 7.97 7.72
C GLU A 70 -18.49 7.15 8.96
N LYS A 71 -19.30 6.13 9.26
CA LYS A 71 -19.12 5.29 10.44
C LYS A 71 -17.98 4.29 10.22
N VAL A 72 -17.06 4.21 11.16
CA VAL A 72 -16.00 3.21 11.21
C VAL A 72 -16.56 1.98 11.93
N GLU A 73 -16.64 0.86 11.22
CA GLU A 73 -17.19 -0.39 11.76
C GLU A 73 -16.16 -1.13 12.61
N ARG A 74 -14.88 -0.99 12.26
CA ARG A 74 -13.79 -1.74 12.88
C ARG A 74 -12.47 -1.00 12.70
N VAL A 75 -11.57 -1.19 13.67
CA VAL A 75 -10.19 -0.68 13.60
C VAL A 75 -9.23 -1.85 13.77
N GLU A 76 -8.23 -1.93 12.91
CA GLU A 76 -7.12 -2.87 13.06
C GLU A 76 -5.81 -2.11 13.24
N SER A 77 -4.97 -2.62 14.15
CA SER A 77 -3.69 -2.03 14.46
C SER A 77 -2.57 -3.03 14.24
N ILE A 78 -1.55 -2.60 13.51
CA ILE A 78 -0.28 -3.28 13.39
C ILE A 78 0.76 -2.32 13.97
N PHE A 79 1.37 -2.68 15.10
CA PHE A 79 2.37 -1.84 15.75
C PHE A 79 3.63 -2.64 16.06
N GLU A 80 4.72 -2.23 15.42
CA GLU A 80 6.06 -2.74 15.67
C GLU A 80 7.03 -1.59 15.47
N ALA A 81 7.43 -0.95 16.57
CA ALA A 81 8.34 0.19 16.52
C ALA A 81 9.59 -0.15 15.66
N PRO A 82 9.97 0.72 14.71
CA PRO A 82 9.55 2.12 14.55
C PRO A 82 8.32 2.35 13.63
N PHE A 83 7.60 1.29 13.25
CA PHE A 83 6.44 1.34 12.37
C PHE A 83 5.11 1.22 13.13
N SER A 84 4.10 1.90 12.62
CA SER A 84 2.72 1.68 13.03
C SER A 84 1.78 1.85 11.85
N ILE A 85 0.79 0.97 11.74
CA ILE A 85 -0.29 1.05 10.77
C ILE A 85 -1.61 0.95 11.55
N CYS A 86 -2.55 1.82 11.19
CA CYS A 86 -3.91 1.79 11.67
C CYS A 86 -4.89 1.78 10.49
N GLN A 87 -5.70 0.74 10.39
CA GLN A 87 -6.71 0.61 9.34
C GLN A 87 -8.09 0.86 9.95
N TYR A 88 -8.82 1.82 9.39
CA TYR A 88 -10.18 2.18 9.78
C TYR A 88 -11.13 1.63 8.72
N TYR A 89 -11.84 0.56 9.06
CA TYR A 89 -12.76 -0.11 8.15
C TYR A 89 -14.14 0.54 8.20
N PHE A 90 -14.71 0.73 7.02
CA PHE A 90 -16.07 1.23 6.78
C PHE A 90 -16.94 0.08 6.23
N SER A 91 -18.17 0.41 5.83
CA SER A 91 -19.05 -0.54 5.13
C SER A 91 -18.35 -1.14 3.91
N ASP A 92 -18.75 -2.36 3.54
CA ASP A 92 -18.18 -3.11 2.42
C ASP A 92 -16.67 -3.37 2.53
N ASN A 93 -16.13 -3.29 3.75
CA ASN A 93 -14.71 -3.49 4.09
C ASN A 93 -13.74 -2.56 3.34
N ASP A 94 -14.19 -1.43 2.81
CA ASP A 94 -13.28 -0.34 2.48
C ASP A 94 -12.55 0.10 3.74
N PHE A 95 -11.31 0.54 3.60
CA PHE A 95 -10.60 1.10 4.74
C PHE A 95 -9.69 2.25 4.35
N LEU A 96 -9.56 3.18 5.28
CA LEU A 96 -8.51 4.19 5.27
C LEU A 96 -7.35 3.66 6.09
N SER A 97 -6.14 3.69 5.55
CA SER A 97 -4.94 3.28 6.28
C SER A 97 -4.12 4.51 6.65
N LEU A 98 -3.76 4.61 7.93
CA LEU A 98 -2.82 5.60 8.45
C LEU A 98 -1.57 4.88 8.90
N SER A 99 -0.45 5.18 8.26
CA SER A 99 0.86 4.58 8.54
C SER A 99 1.80 5.62 9.13
N SER A 100 2.70 5.22 10.01
CA SER A 100 3.75 6.09 10.53
C SER A 100 5.06 5.35 10.60
N GLY A 101 6.16 6.08 10.38
CA GLY A 101 7.50 5.55 10.48
C GLY A 101 8.46 6.56 11.07
N ASN A 102 9.31 6.11 11.99
CA ASN A 102 10.37 6.91 12.60
C ASN A 102 11.75 6.57 11.99
N PHE A 103 12.11 7.25 10.90
CA PHE A 103 13.35 7.07 10.15
C PHE A 103 14.00 8.41 9.81
N SER A 104 15.14 8.69 10.43
CA SER A 104 15.99 9.85 10.13
C SER A 104 16.68 9.77 8.76
N SER A 105 16.86 8.55 8.25
CA SER A 105 17.50 8.26 6.97
C SER A 105 17.21 6.83 6.54
N GLY A 106 17.56 6.49 5.30
CA GLY A 106 17.33 5.16 4.74
C GLY A 106 16.00 5.06 4.00
N PRO A 107 15.64 3.86 3.53
CA PRO A 107 14.63 3.68 2.47
C PRO A 107 13.19 4.07 2.86
N PHE A 108 12.95 4.35 4.15
CA PHE A 108 11.64 4.66 4.71
C PHE A 108 11.51 6.10 5.22
N SER A 109 12.54 6.94 5.03
CA SER A 109 12.45 8.35 5.42
C SER A 109 11.43 9.09 4.55
N TYR A 110 10.96 10.24 5.05
CA TYR A 110 10.05 11.13 4.32
C TYR A 110 10.57 11.48 2.91
N GLU A 111 11.85 11.85 2.79
CA GLU A 111 12.47 12.21 1.51
C GLU A 111 12.61 11.01 0.55
N GLU A 112 12.92 9.83 1.08
CA GLU A 112 13.04 8.65 0.23
C GLU A 112 11.67 8.15 -0.25
N GLN A 113 10.60 8.29 0.54
CA GLN A 113 9.24 8.01 0.05
C GLN A 113 8.84 8.92 -1.12
N ARG A 114 9.14 10.22 -0.99
CA ARG A 114 8.90 11.20 -2.06
C ARG A 114 9.63 10.79 -3.36
N LYS A 115 10.93 10.50 -3.23
CA LYS A 115 11.78 10.11 -4.35
C LYS A 115 11.36 8.76 -4.95
N ASN A 116 10.92 7.80 -4.14
CA ASN A 116 10.39 6.53 -4.62
C ASN A 116 9.14 6.73 -5.49
N ALA A 117 8.23 7.61 -5.08
CA ALA A 117 7.06 7.97 -5.90
C ALA A 117 7.48 8.58 -7.25
N GLU A 118 8.45 9.49 -7.25
CA GLU A 118 8.99 10.10 -8.48
C GLU A 118 9.66 9.05 -9.39
N ILE A 119 10.43 8.11 -8.84
CA ILE A 119 11.07 7.01 -9.58
C ILE A 119 10.02 6.09 -10.23
N LEU A 120 8.89 5.85 -9.55
CA LEU A 120 7.77 5.06 -10.06
C LEU A 120 6.94 5.82 -11.13
N GLY A 121 7.38 7.02 -11.52
CA GLY A 121 6.70 7.86 -12.50
C GLY A 121 5.35 8.37 -12.00
N LYS A 122 5.15 8.45 -10.68
CA LYS A 122 3.96 9.07 -10.08
C LYS A 122 4.15 10.58 -10.08
N GLU A 123 3.06 11.31 -10.24
CA GLU A 123 3.09 12.76 -10.04
C GLU A 123 3.13 13.05 -8.54
N VAL A 124 4.08 13.88 -8.13
CA VAL A 124 4.25 14.33 -6.75
C VAL A 124 4.04 15.84 -6.67
N LYS A 125 3.15 16.28 -5.79
CA LYS A 125 2.83 17.71 -5.62
C LYS A 125 2.53 18.07 -4.17
N THR A 126 2.25 19.33 -3.92
CA THR A 126 1.86 19.85 -2.60
C THR A 126 0.56 20.65 -2.71
N ASN A 127 -0.12 20.86 -1.58
CA ASN A 127 -1.32 21.67 -1.53
C ASN A 127 -1.30 22.63 -0.31
N PRO A 128 -1.41 23.95 -0.51
CA PRO A 128 -1.29 24.93 0.57
C PRO A 128 -2.39 24.84 1.64
N LYS A 129 -3.48 24.09 1.40
CA LYS A 129 -4.52 23.83 2.42
C LYS A 129 -4.02 22.96 3.57
N ILE A 130 -3.02 22.11 3.34
CA ILE A 130 -2.46 21.23 4.38
C ILE A 130 -1.35 22.00 5.10
N ASN A 131 -1.65 22.42 6.34
CA ASN A 131 -0.82 23.34 7.13
C ASN A 131 0.32 22.62 7.88
N THR A 132 1.07 21.80 7.16
CA THR A 132 2.29 21.11 7.60
C THR A 132 3.12 20.77 6.35
N GLU A 133 4.41 20.46 6.51
CA GLU A 133 5.21 19.99 5.38
C GLU A 133 4.69 18.61 4.94
N HIS A 134 4.43 18.45 3.65
CA HIS A 134 3.81 17.25 3.09
C HIS A 134 4.10 17.12 1.60
N PHE A 135 3.80 15.95 1.05
CA PHE A 135 3.61 15.75 -0.39
C PHE A 135 2.42 14.83 -0.66
N ILE A 136 1.90 14.93 -1.87
CA ILE A 136 0.73 14.19 -2.38
C ILE A 136 1.23 13.35 -3.55
N VAL A 137 0.96 12.05 -3.50
CA VAL A 137 1.26 11.11 -4.57
C VAL A 137 -0.02 10.86 -5.38
N MET A 138 0.02 11.24 -6.64
CA MET A 138 -1.09 11.07 -7.58
C MET A 138 -0.92 9.76 -8.37
N GLU A 139 -2.03 9.05 -8.52
CA GLU A 139 -2.16 7.90 -9.41
C GLU A 139 -2.33 8.33 -10.86
N LYS A 140 -1.97 7.45 -11.81
CA LYS A 140 -2.06 7.73 -13.26
C LYS A 140 -3.48 8.09 -13.74
N ASN A 141 -4.50 7.64 -13.00
CA ASN A 141 -5.91 7.91 -13.26
C ASN A 141 -6.41 9.23 -12.63
N GLY A 142 -5.51 10.01 -12.01
CA GLY A 142 -5.82 11.31 -11.40
C GLY A 142 -6.37 11.26 -9.98
N TYR A 143 -6.47 10.07 -9.37
CA TYR A 143 -6.82 9.94 -7.95
C TYR A 143 -5.61 10.16 -7.05
N VAL A 144 -5.85 10.56 -5.81
CA VAL A 144 -4.82 10.58 -4.77
C VAL A 144 -4.61 9.14 -4.30
N GLY A 145 -3.37 8.65 -4.41
CA GLY A 145 -2.97 7.38 -3.81
C GLY A 145 -2.65 7.57 -2.34
N GLU A 146 -1.74 8.50 -2.04
CA GLU A 146 -1.23 8.72 -0.69
C GLU A 146 -0.93 10.21 -0.43
N ILE A 147 -1.09 10.64 0.82
CA ILE A 147 -0.60 11.92 1.32
C ILE A 147 0.33 11.66 2.50
N ILE A 148 1.57 12.13 2.42
CA ILE A 148 2.58 11.91 3.44
C ILE A 148 2.84 13.23 4.15
N LEU A 149 2.60 13.26 5.45
CA LEU A 149 2.80 14.41 6.33
C LEU A 149 4.13 14.27 7.08
N LYS A 150 4.98 15.28 7.04
CA LYS A 150 6.19 15.34 7.84
C LYS A 150 5.86 15.88 9.23
N ILE A 151 6.00 15.03 10.24
CA ILE A 151 5.71 15.38 11.64
C ILE A 151 6.94 15.98 12.31
N THR A 152 8.10 15.33 12.13
CA THR A 152 9.44 15.82 12.45
C THR A 152 10.40 15.42 11.33
N ASP A 153 11.69 15.78 11.42
CA ASP A 153 12.68 15.35 10.43
C ASP A 153 12.83 13.83 10.32
N ASP A 154 12.56 13.13 11.44
CA ASP A 154 12.71 11.68 11.53
C ASP A 154 11.37 10.95 11.53
N TYR A 155 10.24 11.65 11.56
CA TYR A 155 8.93 11.03 11.77
C TYR A 155 7.89 11.56 10.79
N PHE A 156 7.20 10.65 10.10
CA PHE A 156 6.14 10.98 9.16
C PHE A 156 4.85 10.22 9.49
N LEU A 157 3.74 10.71 8.94
CA LEU A 157 2.44 10.05 8.91
C LEU A 157 1.97 9.96 7.44
N GLY A 158 1.88 8.75 6.91
CA GLY A 158 1.25 8.45 5.62
C GLY A 158 -0.26 8.24 5.76
N ILE A 159 -1.01 8.78 4.82
CA ILE A 159 -2.45 8.63 4.69
C ILE A 159 -2.70 7.94 3.35
N ASP A 160 -3.03 6.66 3.40
CA ASP A 160 -3.26 5.84 2.22
C ASP A 160 -4.75 5.81 1.87
N PHE A 161 -5.06 6.39 0.71
CA PHE A 161 -6.40 6.44 0.12
C PHE A 161 -6.60 5.34 -0.94
N PHE A 162 -5.55 4.60 -1.30
CA PHE A 162 -5.63 3.51 -2.27
C PHE A 162 -6.64 2.44 -1.86
N SER A 163 -6.84 2.25 -0.56
CA SER A 163 -7.75 1.23 -0.01
C SER A 163 -9.22 1.66 0.07
N LEU A 164 -9.52 2.91 -0.31
CA LEU A 164 -10.87 3.49 -0.37
C LEU A 164 -11.43 3.49 -1.82
N ARG A 165 -11.63 2.30 -2.39
CA ARG A 165 -11.90 2.15 -3.84
C ARG A 165 -13.32 1.80 -4.21
N SER A 166 -14.19 1.46 -3.27
CA SER A 166 -15.59 1.22 -3.63
C SER A 166 -16.23 2.43 -4.29
N MET A 167 -17.34 2.19 -4.99
CA MET A 167 -18.15 3.28 -5.52
C MET A 167 -18.62 4.25 -4.44
N HIS A 168 -18.79 3.79 -3.20
CA HIS A 168 -19.14 4.61 -2.04
C HIS A 168 -18.02 5.62 -1.73
N PHE A 169 -16.76 5.16 -1.71
CA PHE A 169 -15.61 6.01 -1.36
C PHE A 169 -14.84 6.64 -2.54
N ARG A 170 -15.26 6.41 -3.79
CA ARG A 170 -14.58 6.97 -4.98
C ARG A 170 -14.44 8.49 -4.97
N LYS A 171 -15.32 9.22 -4.26
CA LYS A 171 -15.19 10.68 -4.08
C LYS A 171 -14.07 11.05 -3.12
N VAL A 172 -13.78 10.19 -2.14
CA VAL A 172 -12.75 10.42 -1.12
C VAL A 172 -11.34 10.35 -1.72
N THR A 173 -11.15 9.57 -2.77
CA THR A 173 -9.89 9.51 -3.51
C THR A 173 -9.70 10.66 -4.51
N SER A 174 -10.68 11.56 -4.65
CA SER A 174 -10.48 12.82 -5.37
C SER A 174 -9.53 13.74 -4.60
N GLU A 175 -8.71 14.51 -5.33
CA GLU A 175 -7.74 15.41 -4.69
C GLU A 175 -8.39 16.39 -3.72
N GLU A 176 -9.53 16.97 -4.08
CA GLU A 176 -10.21 17.94 -3.23
C GLU A 176 -10.55 17.34 -1.86
N VAL A 177 -11.16 16.15 -1.85
CA VAL A 177 -11.60 15.50 -0.63
C VAL A 177 -10.43 14.93 0.18
N ALA A 178 -9.45 14.29 -0.48
CA ALA A 178 -8.26 13.76 0.19
C ALA A 178 -7.44 14.89 0.86
N VAL A 179 -7.31 16.04 0.19
CA VAL A 179 -6.66 17.24 0.75
C VAL A 179 -7.46 17.80 1.92
N GLU A 180 -8.79 17.87 1.81
CA GLU A 180 -9.64 18.37 2.88
C GLU A 180 -9.62 17.47 4.12
N PHE A 181 -9.67 16.15 3.93
CA PHE A 181 -9.47 15.17 4.99
C PHE A 181 -8.12 15.38 5.68
N SER A 182 -7.03 15.43 4.90
CA SER A 182 -5.67 15.58 5.44
C SER A 182 -5.48 16.91 6.18
N ALA A 183 -6.04 18.01 5.67
CA ALA A 183 -6.01 19.30 6.34
C ALA A 183 -6.77 19.28 7.67
N ASN A 184 -7.94 18.62 7.72
CA ASN A 184 -8.71 18.49 8.95
C ASN A 184 -8.09 17.51 9.94
N LEU A 185 -7.41 16.47 9.47
CA LEU A 185 -6.61 15.58 10.32
C LEU A 185 -5.44 16.35 10.97
N VAL A 186 -4.72 17.16 10.19
CA VAL A 186 -3.67 18.06 10.72
C VAL A 186 -4.25 19.01 11.76
N ASN A 187 -5.40 19.64 11.47
CA ASN A 187 -6.06 20.52 12.43
C ASN A 187 -6.45 19.78 13.74
N TYR A 188 -6.98 18.57 13.63
CA TYR A 188 -7.28 17.71 14.78
C TYR A 188 -6.01 17.42 15.59
N LEU A 189 -4.92 17.02 14.94
CA LEU A 189 -3.65 16.71 15.62
C LEU A 189 -3.03 17.94 16.31
N GLN A 190 -3.27 19.15 15.80
CA GLN A 190 -2.77 20.40 16.39
C GLN A 190 -3.69 20.93 17.51
N THR A 191 -5.00 20.78 17.37
CA THR A 191 -5.99 21.51 18.18
C THR A 191 -6.92 20.63 19.00
N GLY A 192 -7.00 19.33 18.69
CA GLY A 192 -8.00 18.40 19.21
C GLY A 192 -9.41 18.60 18.65
N LYS A 193 -9.61 19.52 17.69
CA LYS A 193 -10.92 19.83 17.11
C LYS A 193 -11.14 19.06 15.82
N ILE A 194 -12.31 18.42 15.74
CA ILE A 194 -12.78 17.72 14.56
C ILE A 194 -13.60 18.69 13.71
N ASN A 195 -13.28 18.77 12.42
CA ASN A 195 -14.07 19.47 11.42
C ASN A 195 -14.54 18.43 10.39
N LYS A 196 -15.85 18.29 10.25
CA LYS A 196 -16.44 17.38 9.27
C LYS A 196 -16.30 17.95 7.86
N ILE A 197 -15.87 17.13 6.91
CA ILE A 197 -15.87 17.47 5.49
C ILE A 197 -17.25 17.24 4.88
N ASN A 198 -17.61 18.08 3.91
CA ASN A 198 -18.92 18.00 3.27
C ASN A 198 -18.86 17.06 2.07
N ILE A 199 -18.85 15.75 2.33
CA ILE A 199 -19.00 14.74 1.27
C ILE A 199 -20.45 14.30 1.18
N ASP A 200 -21.00 14.37 -0.03
CA ASP A 200 -22.27 13.73 -0.34
C ASP A 200 -22.02 12.30 -0.86
N PHE A 201 -22.12 11.33 0.04
CA PHE A 201 -22.04 9.90 -0.29
C PHE A 201 -23.30 9.36 -0.98
N SER A 202 -24.41 10.12 -1.00
CA SER A 202 -25.69 9.66 -1.56
C SER A 202 -25.79 9.74 -3.09
N ASN A 203 -24.89 10.50 -3.73
CA ASN A 203 -24.82 10.62 -5.18
C ASN A 203 -23.72 9.72 -5.77
N THR A 204 -24.00 8.44 -5.96
CA THR A 204 -23.23 7.59 -6.89
C THR A 204 -23.53 8.08 -8.31
N GLY A 205 -22.63 8.90 -8.87
CA GLY A 205 -22.83 9.57 -10.16
C GLY A 205 -23.29 8.58 -11.25
N THR A 206 -24.52 8.75 -11.70
CA THR A 206 -25.07 8.06 -12.87
C THR A 206 -24.46 8.69 -14.12
N THR A 207 -23.35 8.13 -14.61
CA THR A 207 -22.90 8.36 -15.98
C THR A 207 -23.00 7.03 -16.73
N SER A 208 -24.22 6.77 -17.22
CA SER A 208 -24.58 5.97 -18.41
C SER A 208 -23.58 4.91 -18.92
N GLN A 209 -23.73 3.65 -18.49
CA GLN A 209 -24.37 2.55 -19.25
C GLN A 209 -24.37 1.27 -18.39
N PRO A 210 -25.47 0.49 -18.35
CA PRO A 210 -25.55 -0.73 -17.58
C PRO A 210 -24.90 -1.89 -18.37
N ALA A 211 -23.84 -2.48 -17.84
CA ALA A 211 -23.56 -3.88 -18.12
C ALA A 211 -24.32 -4.68 -17.07
N GLU A 212 -25.16 -5.60 -17.53
CA GLU A 212 -26.02 -6.46 -16.72
C GLU A 212 -25.21 -7.17 -15.63
N ASP A 213 -25.47 -6.78 -14.38
CA ASP A 213 -25.00 -7.50 -13.21
C ASP A 213 -26.00 -8.64 -12.98
N GLN A 214 -25.67 -9.84 -13.47
CA GLN A 214 -26.40 -11.04 -13.10
C GLN A 214 -26.12 -11.32 -11.62
N SER A 215 -27.17 -11.18 -10.81
CA SER A 215 -27.19 -11.50 -9.39
C SER A 215 -26.46 -12.82 -9.11
N PHE A 216 -25.28 -12.73 -8.47
CA PHE A 216 -24.61 -13.90 -7.94
C PHE A 216 -25.30 -14.30 -6.64
N THR A 217 -26.01 -15.41 -6.67
CA THR A 217 -26.53 -16.07 -5.47
C THR A 217 -25.32 -16.55 -4.67
N GLN A 218 -25.07 -15.90 -3.53
CA GLN A 218 -23.99 -16.23 -2.62
C GLN A 218 -24.29 -17.59 -1.95
N GLU A 219 -23.68 -18.66 -2.46
CA GLU A 219 -23.59 -19.91 -1.71
C GLU A 219 -22.51 -19.75 -0.63
N ASP A 220 -22.99 -19.67 0.61
CA ASP A 220 -22.22 -19.78 1.84
C ASP A 220 -21.59 -21.18 1.93
N SER A 221 -20.41 -21.34 1.32
CA SER A 221 -19.53 -22.47 1.60
C SER A 221 -18.27 -21.96 2.30
N GLY A 222 -18.18 -22.23 3.60
CA GLY A 222 -17.00 -21.94 4.40
C GLY A 222 -15.71 -22.47 3.76
N GLY A 223 -14.73 -21.58 3.59
CA GLY A 223 -13.31 -21.92 3.64
C GLY A 223 -12.62 -22.58 2.44
N VAL A 224 -13.24 -22.72 1.26
CA VAL A 224 -12.58 -23.35 0.09
C VAL A 224 -12.30 -22.31 -1.01
N PRO A 225 -11.09 -22.25 -1.60
CA PRO A 225 -10.77 -21.42 -2.75
C PRO A 225 -11.53 -21.87 -4.01
N LEU A 226 -11.74 -20.94 -4.95
CA LEU A 226 -12.32 -21.29 -6.23
C LEU A 226 -11.31 -22.14 -7.03
N PRO A 227 -11.72 -23.27 -7.65
CA PRO A 227 -10.80 -24.17 -8.34
C PRO A 227 -9.91 -23.47 -9.39
N GLU A 228 -10.48 -22.53 -10.15
CA GLU A 228 -9.76 -21.76 -11.18
C GLU A 228 -8.64 -20.88 -10.59
N ASP A 229 -8.87 -20.29 -9.42
CA ASP A 229 -7.95 -19.35 -8.78
C ASP A 229 -6.82 -20.10 -8.08
N GLU A 230 -7.15 -21.21 -7.41
CA GLU A 230 -6.15 -22.11 -6.84
C GLU A 230 -5.27 -22.72 -7.94
N GLU A 231 -5.84 -23.14 -9.07
CA GLU A 231 -5.09 -23.64 -10.22
C GLU A 231 -4.16 -22.57 -10.81
N LEU A 232 -4.61 -21.31 -10.89
CA LEU A 232 -3.80 -20.18 -11.34
C LEU A 232 -2.59 -19.95 -10.43
N ILE A 233 -2.80 -19.86 -9.11
CA ILE A 233 -1.75 -19.64 -8.11
C ILE A 233 -0.73 -20.79 -8.10
N ASN A 234 -1.23 -22.04 -8.17
CA ASN A 234 -0.38 -23.22 -8.26
C ASN A 234 0.43 -23.23 -9.57
N SER A 235 -0.21 -22.91 -10.69
CA SER A 235 0.46 -22.87 -12.00
C SER A 235 1.56 -21.82 -12.04
N PHE A 236 1.28 -20.63 -11.52
CA PHE A 236 2.26 -19.55 -11.39
C PHE A 236 3.48 -20.00 -10.58
N SER A 237 3.25 -20.57 -9.40
CA SER A 237 4.33 -21.07 -8.53
C SER A 237 5.11 -22.21 -9.18
N ASN A 238 4.42 -23.16 -9.83
CA ASN A 238 5.05 -24.29 -10.54
C ASN A 238 5.93 -23.84 -11.71
N LEU A 239 5.56 -22.76 -12.41
CA LEU A 239 6.41 -22.21 -13.47
C LEU A 239 7.71 -21.64 -12.91
N ILE A 240 7.66 -20.97 -11.76
CA ILE A 240 8.85 -20.47 -11.07
C ILE A 240 9.73 -21.65 -10.60
N ASP A 241 9.13 -22.66 -9.95
CA ASP A 241 9.85 -23.86 -9.48
C ASP A 241 10.55 -24.62 -10.61
N GLN A 242 9.95 -24.65 -11.80
CA GLN A 242 10.53 -25.27 -13.00
C GLN A 242 11.57 -24.39 -13.71
N GLY A 243 11.90 -23.21 -13.17
CA GLY A 243 12.79 -22.23 -13.82
C GLY A 243 12.20 -21.59 -15.08
N LYS A 244 10.89 -21.74 -15.34
CA LYS A 244 10.18 -21.14 -16.48
C LYS A 244 9.71 -19.73 -16.15
N VAL A 245 10.63 -18.91 -15.65
CA VAL A 245 10.34 -17.55 -15.13
C VAL A 245 9.66 -16.67 -16.17
N LYS A 246 10.06 -16.76 -17.45
CA LYS A 246 9.44 -15.98 -18.53
C LYS A 246 7.96 -16.30 -18.74
N ASP A 247 7.53 -17.52 -18.44
CA ASP A 247 6.12 -17.90 -18.53
C ASP A 247 5.37 -17.47 -17.27
N ALA A 248 6.00 -17.55 -16.09
CA ALA A 248 5.43 -17.00 -14.85
C ALA A 248 5.18 -15.48 -14.95
N LEU A 249 6.09 -14.73 -15.58
CA LEU A 249 5.91 -13.28 -15.82
C LEU A 249 4.66 -12.95 -16.66
N LYS A 250 4.23 -13.84 -17.55
CA LYS A 250 3.02 -13.64 -18.36
C LYS A 250 1.72 -13.80 -17.56
N MET A 251 1.82 -14.34 -16.35
CA MET A 251 0.69 -14.48 -15.42
C MET A 251 0.55 -13.27 -14.48
N LEU A 252 1.50 -12.32 -14.52
CA LEU A 252 1.38 -11.06 -13.80
C LEU A 252 0.47 -10.09 -14.56
N SER A 253 -0.24 -9.24 -13.82
CA SER A 253 -1.07 -8.17 -14.38
C SER A 253 -0.24 -7.17 -15.20
N LEU A 254 -0.85 -6.54 -16.20
CA LEU A 254 -0.19 -5.52 -17.01
C LEU A 254 0.37 -4.38 -16.17
N GLN A 255 -0.26 -4.07 -15.04
CA GLN A 255 0.26 -3.08 -14.09
C GLN A 255 1.66 -3.46 -13.59
N ASN A 256 1.89 -4.73 -13.23
CA ASN A 256 3.17 -5.24 -12.71
C ASN A 256 4.26 -5.40 -13.77
N ILE A 257 3.88 -5.48 -15.05
CA ILE A 257 4.82 -5.65 -16.16
C ILE A 257 4.73 -4.48 -17.15
N SER A 258 4.28 -3.31 -16.69
CA SER A 258 4.06 -2.15 -17.58
C SER A 258 5.34 -1.48 -18.07
N SER A 259 6.50 -1.82 -17.49
CA SER A 259 7.82 -1.37 -17.94
C SER A 259 8.83 -2.53 -17.99
N GLU A 260 9.87 -2.39 -18.81
CA GLU A 260 10.94 -3.40 -18.91
C GLU A 260 11.74 -3.52 -17.61
N GLU A 261 11.86 -2.42 -16.86
CA GLU A 261 12.50 -2.40 -15.54
C GLU A 261 11.72 -3.27 -14.55
N MET A 262 10.39 -3.14 -14.49
CA MET A 262 9.55 -3.94 -13.60
C MET A 262 9.56 -5.43 -13.99
N LYS A 263 9.50 -5.74 -15.29
CA LYS A 263 9.65 -7.12 -15.78
C LYS A 263 10.98 -7.72 -15.35
N LYS A 264 12.08 -6.98 -15.52
CA LYS A 264 13.43 -7.43 -15.15
C LYS A 264 13.55 -7.67 -13.65
N MET A 265 12.96 -6.80 -12.82
CA MET A 265 12.95 -6.96 -11.37
C MET A 265 12.23 -8.25 -10.95
N TRP A 266 11.01 -8.47 -11.46
CA TRP A 266 10.29 -9.72 -11.20
C TRP A 266 11.04 -10.95 -11.73
N GLN A 267 11.67 -10.82 -12.90
CA GLN A 267 12.49 -11.88 -13.47
C GLN A 267 13.64 -12.25 -12.53
N GLU A 268 14.43 -11.28 -12.08
CA GLU A 268 15.56 -11.50 -11.18
C GLU A 268 15.11 -12.15 -9.86
N GLN A 269 13.99 -11.68 -9.30
CA GLN A 269 13.42 -12.23 -8.08
C GLN A 269 12.99 -13.68 -8.24
N PHE A 270 12.28 -14.02 -9.33
CA PHE A 270 11.84 -15.40 -9.58
C PHE A 270 12.99 -16.33 -9.96
N GLU A 271 14.00 -15.84 -10.69
CA GLU A 271 15.21 -16.61 -11.00
C GLU A 271 16.05 -16.93 -9.76
N ALA A 272 15.96 -16.10 -8.71
CA ALA A 272 16.58 -16.37 -7.42
C ALA A 272 15.86 -17.45 -6.59
N MET A 273 14.68 -17.93 -7.00
CA MET A 273 13.97 -19.02 -6.31
C MET A 273 14.47 -20.37 -6.84
N LYS A 274 15.20 -21.12 -6.02
CA LYS A 274 15.65 -22.48 -6.33
C LYS A 274 14.52 -23.50 -6.30
N SER A 275 13.57 -23.29 -5.39
CA SER A 275 12.32 -24.04 -5.35
C SER A 275 11.21 -23.20 -4.75
N VAL A 276 9.98 -23.42 -5.19
CA VAL A 276 8.78 -22.83 -4.60
C VAL A 276 7.62 -23.81 -4.72
N LYS A 277 7.03 -24.15 -3.58
CA LYS A 277 5.91 -25.08 -3.50
C LYS A 277 4.77 -24.46 -2.71
N VAL A 278 3.59 -24.45 -3.32
CA VAL A 278 2.37 -24.06 -2.61
C VAL A 278 1.98 -25.15 -1.63
N LEU A 279 1.82 -24.79 -0.37
CA LEU A 279 1.37 -25.67 0.71
C LEU A 279 -0.12 -25.47 1.03
N LEU A 280 -0.61 -24.23 0.93
CA LEU A 280 -1.99 -23.86 1.26
C LEU A 280 -2.39 -22.63 0.44
N VAL A 281 -3.61 -22.63 -0.06
CA VAL A 281 -4.30 -21.47 -0.61
C VAL A 281 -5.61 -21.30 0.16
N GLU A 282 -5.79 -20.15 0.78
CA GLU A 282 -6.97 -19.84 1.60
C GLU A 282 -7.57 -18.50 1.15
N PRO A 283 -8.86 -18.45 0.80
CA PRO A 283 -9.54 -17.19 0.57
C PRO A 283 -9.42 -16.25 1.76
N VAL A 284 -9.07 -15.00 1.54
CA VAL A 284 -9.13 -13.95 2.57
C VAL A 284 -10.00 -12.81 2.11
N MET A 285 -10.60 -12.11 3.07
CA MET A 285 -11.44 -10.95 2.79
C MET A 285 -12.52 -11.23 1.73
N LYS A 286 -13.18 -12.40 1.80
CA LYS A 286 -14.20 -12.82 0.80
C LYS A 286 -15.29 -11.78 0.57
N ASN A 287 -15.62 -10.98 1.59
CA ASN A 287 -16.61 -9.90 1.48
C ASN A 287 -16.14 -8.75 0.56
N ASN A 288 -14.83 -8.64 0.28
CA ASN A 288 -14.22 -7.64 -0.58
C ASN A 288 -14.01 -8.16 -2.00
N TRP A 289 -14.36 -9.43 -2.26
CA TRP A 289 -14.20 -10.01 -3.58
C TRP A 289 -15.23 -9.41 -4.53
N THR A 290 -14.76 -9.13 -5.73
CA THR A 290 -15.61 -8.75 -6.86
C THR A 290 -15.43 -9.76 -7.99
N ASP A 291 -16.21 -9.60 -9.04
CA ASP A 291 -16.01 -10.30 -10.31
C ASP A 291 -14.68 -9.93 -11.00
N GLN A 292 -14.04 -8.85 -10.57
CA GLN A 292 -12.78 -8.34 -11.11
C GLN A 292 -11.57 -8.48 -10.18
N ARG A 293 -11.77 -8.73 -8.88
CA ARG A 293 -10.69 -8.78 -7.89
C ARG A 293 -10.97 -9.80 -6.79
N ARG A 294 -9.99 -10.65 -6.48
CA ARG A 294 -10.07 -11.64 -5.40
C ARG A 294 -8.73 -11.73 -4.68
N GLU A 295 -8.74 -12.16 -3.42
CA GLU A 295 -7.53 -12.18 -2.61
C GLU A 295 -7.38 -13.46 -1.80
N TYR A 296 -6.15 -13.97 -1.76
CA TYR A 296 -5.80 -15.25 -1.19
C TYR A 296 -4.59 -15.16 -0.28
N LYS A 297 -4.67 -15.78 0.88
CA LYS A 297 -3.49 -16.12 1.69
C LYS A 297 -2.89 -17.40 1.15
N VAL A 298 -1.61 -17.34 0.81
CA VAL A 298 -0.85 -18.45 0.23
C VAL A 298 0.32 -18.77 1.13
N VAL A 299 0.40 -20.03 1.56
CA VAL A 299 1.54 -20.54 2.30
C VAL A 299 2.44 -21.28 1.32
N LEU A 300 3.70 -20.88 1.27
CA LEU A 300 4.72 -21.42 0.37
C LEU A 300 5.82 -22.12 1.17
N ASP A 301 6.41 -23.16 0.62
CA ASP A 301 7.71 -23.69 1.02
C ASP A 301 8.72 -23.34 -0.07
N MET A 302 9.76 -22.58 0.30
CA MET A 302 10.64 -21.91 -0.65
C MET A 302 12.10 -22.13 -0.32
N MET A 303 12.93 -22.24 -1.35
CA MET A 303 14.37 -22.20 -1.20
C MET A 303 14.91 -21.08 -2.09
N MET A 304 15.54 -20.08 -1.48
CA MET A 304 16.15 -18.97 -2.21
C MET A 304 17.61 -19.27 -2.51
N ASP A 305 18.15 -18.75 -3.61
CA ASP A 305 19.58 -18.83 -3.87
C ASP A 305 20.35 -18.02 -2.81
N GLU A 306 21.41 -18.61 -2.25
CA GLU A 306 22.24 -17.98 -1.23
C GLU A 306 22.93 -16.73 -1.77
N SER A 307 23.19 -16.66 -3.08
CA SER A 307 23.74 -15.48 -3.74
C SER A 307 22.83 -14.25 -3.59
N SER A 308 21.51 -14.44 -3.44
CA SER A 308 20.54 -13.36 -3.27
C SER A 308 20.44 -12.84 -1.83
N LYS A 309 21.17 -13.43 -0.89
CA LYS A 309 21.24 -12.95 0.50
C LYS A 309 21.81 -11.53 0.60
N ASP A 310 22.75 -11.20 -0.28
CA ASP A 310 23.46 -9.91 -0.30
C ASP A 310 22.85 -8.92 -1.31
N ALA A 311 21.68 -9.24 -1.89
CA ALA A 311 20.91 -8.30 -2.70
C ALA A 311 20.47 -7.08 -1.85
N SER A 312 20.06 -5.99 -2.50
CA SER A 312 19.61 -4.77 -1.81
C SER A 312 18.50 -5.02 -0.80
N ILE A 313 17.66 -6.02 -1.07
CA ILE A 313 16.76 -6.65 -0.11
C ILE A 313 17.20 -8.11 0.00
N PRO A 314 17.71 -8.57 1.16
CA PRO A 314 18.09 -9.97 1.33
C PRO A 314 16.96 -10.91 0.91
N TYR A 315 17.26 -11.83 0.01
CA TYR A 315 16.31 -12.80 -0.53
C TYR A 315 15.02 -12.18 -1.10
N TYR A 316 15.06 -10.91 -1.52
CA TYR A 316 13.88 -10.19 -2.02
C TYR A 316 12.69 -10.22 -1.04
N GLY A 317 12.96 -10.27 0.26
CA GLY A 317 11.94 -10.32 1.32
C GLY A 317 11.37 -11.71 1.61
N TYR A 318 11.91 -12.77 1.00
CA TYR A 318 11.55 -14.16 1.31
C TYR A 318 12.49 -14.78 2.35
N ASP A 319 11.96 -15.73 3.10
CA ASP A 319 12.75 -16.58 3.99
C ASP A 319 13.07 -17.93 3.35
N GLN A 320 14.08 -18.61 3.88
CA GLN A 320 14.31 -20.03 3.59
C GLN A 320 13.24 -20.87 4.29
N GLY A 321 12.56 -21.74 3.55
CA GLY A 321 11.48 -22.60 4.02
C GLY A 321 10.11 -21.92 3.93
N ARG A 322 9.34 -21.99 5.02
CA ARG A 322 7.92 -21.61 5.02
C ARG A 322 7.71 -20.10 4.99
N ASN A 323 7.02 -19.62 3.96
CA ASN A 323 6.62 -18.23 3.78
C ASN A 323 5.09 -18.10 3.72
N THR A 324 4.56 -16.98 4.20
CA THR A 324 3.14 -16.60 3.99
C THR A 324 3.10 -15.36 3.11
N ARG A 325 2.25 -15.39 2.09
CA ARG A 325 2.01 -14.27 1.17
C ARG A 325 0.52 -14.05 0.99
N PHE A 326 0.15 -12.83 0.66
CA PHE A 326 -1.19 -12.46 0.23
C PHE A 326 -1.11 -12.13 -1.26
N ILE A 327 -1.90 -12.87 -2.04
CA ILE A 327 -1.92 -12.78 -3.49
C ILE A 327 -3.26 -12.20 -3.90
N THR A 328 -3.23 -11.02 -4.52
CA THR A 328 -4.40 -10.46 -5.20
C THR A 328 -4.43 -10.95 -6.63
N LEU A 329 -5.58 -11.48 -7.04
CA LEU A 329 -5.93 -11.74 -8.43
C LEU A 329 -6.76 -10.59 -8.96
N ILE A 330 -6.43 -10.10 -10.15
CA ILE A 330 -7.22 -9.14 -10.91
C ILE A 330 -7.63 -9.72 -12.25
N LYS A 331 -8.81 -9.35 -12.73
CA LYS A 331 -9.29 -9.72 -14.04
C LYS A 331 -8.93 -8.64 -15.06
N GLU A 332 -8.27 -9.03 -16.14
CA GLU A 332 -7.97 -8.15 -17.29
C GLU A 332 -8.65 -8.74 -18.53
N GLY A 333 -9.80 -8.16 -18.89
CA GLY A 333 -10.71 -8.77 -19.88
C GLY A 333 -11.37 -10.03 -19.30
N ASP A 334 -11.21 -11.16 -19.97
CA ASP A 334 -11.81 -12.44 -19.56
C ASP A 334 -10.84 -13.36 -18.81
N LYS A 335 -9.67 -12.87 -18.40
CA LYS A 335 -8.61 -13.68 -17.79
C LYS A 335 -8.16 -13.11 -16.45
N TRP A 336 -7.84 -14.00 -15.52
CA TRP A 336 -7.28 -13.66 -14.22
C TRP A 336 -5.75 -13.61 -14.25
N PHE A 337 -5.19 -12.64 -13.53
CA PHE A 337 -3.76 -12.38 -13.42
C PHE A 337 -3.37 -12.09 -11.97
N ILE A 338 -2.10 -12.32 -11.65
CA ILE A 338 -1.51 -12.00 -10.36
C ILE A 338 -1.20 -10.49 -10.32
N GLU A 339 -1.92 -9.75 -9.50
CA GLU A 339 -1.75 -8.30 -9.34
C GLU A 339 -0.81 -7.93 -8.19
N THR A 340 -0.85 -8.65 -7.07
CA THR A 340 0.03 -8.34 -5.94
C THR A 340 0.51 -9.61 -5.27
N ILE A 341 1.71 -9.54 -4.69
CA ILE A 341 2.27 -10.57 -3.81
C ILE A 341 2.88 -9.83 -2.62
N THR A 342 2.18 -9.84 -1.49
CA THR A 342 2.51 -9.05 -0.29
C THR A 342 2.74 -9.96 0.91
N THR A 343 3.32 -9.42 1.98
CA THR A 343 3.55 -10.14 3.25
C THR A 343 2.39 -10.00 4.24
N ALA A 344 1.47 -9.06 3.97
CA ALA A 344 0.27 -8.78 4.74
C ALA A 344 -0.93 -8.57 3.79
N PRO A 345 -2.16 -8.83 4.26
CA PRO A 345 -3.37 -8.56 3.48
C PRO A 345 -3.58 -7.06 3.23
#